data_AF-A0A0K9GZ20-F1
#
_entry.id   AF-A0A0K9GZ20-F1
#
_cell.length_a   1.000
_cell.length_b   1.000
_cell.length_c   1.000
_cell.angle_alpha   90.00
_cell.angle_beta   90.00
_cell.angle_gamma   90.00
#
_symmetry.space_group_name_H-M   'P 1'
#
loop_
_entity.id
_entity.type
_entity.pdbx_description
1 polymer ?
#
loop_
_entity_poly.entity_id
_entity_poly.type
_entity_poly.pdbx_seq_one_letter_code
_entity_poly.pdbx_strand_id
1 'polypeptide(L)'
;MKNTKKIFISALAVSLAGGSMVSIQPAQASENDAKTFSDVKPGSLYYDAVSSLSKSKIITGYPDGTYRPLEMLNRGQAAILLTRALGLDTTQVKNPGFKDVKSGSTYYNAVAALAQMNVINGYSDGTFKPEQPITRAQMAKIIAISYKLQAEDLVDNPFKDVQVKDWYASYIPALIKNKITVGTTSTSFSPNETVKRGQMALFIYRSEQMKHTIGSKIVNITDDSITLDDKVYRLNAEQKKWLNVSNLNALKGAILKATVNGNELSAIQSIQLNANGKASENSSEYKNHVVLDGAGVTLDTNVIIDSDYVSLENLTIKKNLEITSNVKNSFYANNLKVDGKISITDSGVVSASFVHLAALDNQAEKSPTVTFNNTSIQALESALNGFHVKFAGSTSVRQMTVSANTKIEGAKGITLPSIALATGALQVTIDAEVLLLELQEAKGKLTLGNNAKISNLVIPKGSDIKTIIQNYEQIKNLITKVDGKDNPDVSVPSTGGSGGGSTPEQK
;
A
#
# COMPACT_ATOMS: atom_id res chain seq x y z
N MET A 1 6.67 -59.22 9.74
CA MET A 1 6.48 -59.20 11.22
C MET A 1 5.02 -58.87 11.49
N LYS A 2 4.33 -59.77 12.20
CA LYS A 2 2.87 -59.75 12.40
C LYS A 2 2.45 -58.74 13.47
N ASN A 3 1.23 -58.27 13.27
CA ASN A 3 0.41 -57.34 14.04
C ASN A 3 0.34 -57.53 15.58
N THR A 4 -0.11 -56.42 16.18
CA THR A 4 -1.04 -56.27 17.32
C THR A 4 -0.53 -56.54 18.73
N LYS A 5 -0.63 -55.49 19.57
CA LYS A 5 -1.18 -55.63 20.93
C LYS A 5 -2.20 -54.52 21.22
N LYS A 6 -3.40 -54.99 21.55
CA LYS A 6 -4.47 -54.28 22.25
C LYS A 6 -4.03 -54.05 23.70
N ILE A 7 -4.37 -52.91 24.30
CA ILE A 7 -4.43 -52.78 25.76
C ILE A 7 -5.87 -52.43 26.12
N PHE A 8 -6.47 -53.35 26.87
CA PHE A 8 -7.73 -53.20 27.59
C PHE A 8 -7.51 -52.23 28.76
N ILE A 9 -8.37 -51.22 28.89
CA ILE A 9 -8.48 -50.42 30.11
C ILE A 9 -9.42 -51.16 31.04
N SER A 10 -8.85 -51.72 32.11
CA SER A 10 -9.55 -52.26 33.26
C SER A 10 -10.15 -51.14 34.08
N ALA A 11 -11.47 -51.22 34.31
CA ALA A 11 -12.20 -50.37 35.23
C ALA A 11 -11.73 -50.59 36.68
N LEU A 12 -11.39 -49.50 37.37
CA LEU A 12 -11.38 -49.47 38.83
C LEU A 12 -12.31 -48.33 39.27
N ALA A 13 -13.48 -48.72 39.76
CA ALA A 13 -14.39 -47.82 40.45
C ALA A 13 -13.91 -47.66 41.90
N VAL A 14 -13.50 -46.44 42.26
CA VAL A 14 -13.47 -45.98 43.65
C VAL A 14 -14.12 -44.61 43.65
N SER A 15 -15.36 -44.59 44.13
CA SER A 15 -16.05 -43.40 44.57
C SER A 15 -15.47 -42.97 45.92
N LEU A 16 -15.17 -41.68 46.09
CA LEU A 16 -15.47 -40.90 47.30
C LEU A 16 -15.03 -39.43 47.16
N ALA A 17 -16.01 -38.56 47.42
CA ALA A 17 -15.92 -37.21 47.97
C ALA A 17 -15.27 -36.07 47.14
N GLY A 18 -16.15 -35.25 46.55
CA GLY A 18 -16.23 -33.84 46.93
C GLY A 18 -15.09 -32.92 46.51
N GLY A 19 -14.99 -32.66 45.21
CA GLY A 19 -14.24 -31.53 44.67
C GLY A 19 -14.63 -31.34 43.21
N SER A 20 -15.52 -30.39 42.94
CA SER A 20 -15.94 -30.02 41.59
C SER A 20 -14.76 -29.38 40.84
N MET A 21 -13.86 -30.21 40.31
CA MET A 21 -12.96 -29.79 39.25
C MET A 21 -13.80 -29.69 37.98
N VAL A 22 -14.14 -28.45 37.62
CA VAL A 22 -14.63 -28.14 36.27
C VAL A 22 -13.50 -28.50 35.32
N SER A 23 -13.57 -29.67 34.69
CA SER A 23 -12.77 -29.93 33.50
C SER A 23 -13.25 -28.94 32.44
N ILE A 24 -12.52 -27.84 32.27
CA ILE A 24 -12.66 -26.99 31.08
C ILE A 24 -12.16 -27.85 29.94
N GLN A 25 -13.08 -28.61 29.35
CA GLN A 25 -12.91 -29.17 28.03
C GLN A 25 -12.55 -27.99 27.14
N PRO A 26 -11.40 -27.99 26.43
CA PRO A 26 -11.12 -26.90 25.51
C PRO A 26 -12.32 -26.83 24.58
N ALA A 27 -13.00 -25.67 24.59
CA ALA A 27 -14.01 -25.37 23.63
C ALA A 27 -13.34 -25.61 22.28
N GLN A 28 -13.69 -26.72 21.62
CA GLN A 28 -13.31 -26.91 20.24
C GLN A 28 -13.88 -25.69 19.54
N ALA A 29 -12.98 -24.79 19.13
CA ALA A 29 -13.32 -23.73 18.22
C ALA A 29 -14.02 -24.43 17.07
N SER A 30 -15.33 -24.19 16.92
CA SER A 30 -16.10 -24.78 15.84
C SER A 30 -15.48 -24.23 14.56
N GLU A 31 -14.64 -25.03 13.91
CA GLU A 31 -14.27 -24.75 12.53
C GLU A 31 -15.59 -24.60 11.78
N ASN A 32 -15.72 -23.46 11.11
CA ASN A 32 -16.93 -23.00 10.45
C ASN A 32 -17.27 -24.02 9.34
N ASP A 33 -18.04 -25.06 9.69
CA ASP A 33 -18.22 -26.25 8.86
C ASP A 33 -18.96 -25.84 7.59
N ALA A 34 -18.27 -25.96 6.45
CA ALA A 34 -18.85 -25.66 5.16
C ALA A 34 -20.03 -26.61 4.93
N LYS A 35 -21.25 -26.07 4.84
CA LYS A 35 -22.43 -26.89 4.55
C LYS A 35 -22.25 -27.58 3.20
N THR A 36 -22.07 -28.91 3.23
CA THR A 36 -22.01 -29.76 2.04
C THR A 36 -23.42 -30.10 1.57
N PHE A 37 -23.65 -30.16 0.26
CA PHE A 37 -24.95 -30.48 -0.33
C PHE A 37 -24.98 -31.89 -0.90
N SER A 38 -26.07 -32.63 -0.65
CA SER A 38 -26.18 -34.05 -1.01
C SER A 38 -26.13 -34.30 -2.52
N ASP A 39 -26.54 -33.32 -3.32
CA ASP A 39 -26.67 -33.32 -4.79
C ASP A 39 -25.50 -32.63 -5.52
N VAL A 40 -24.46 -32.21 -4.79
CA VAL A 40 -23.23 -31.65 -5.35
C VAL A 40 -22.04 -32.44 -4.83
N LYS A 41 -21.65 -33.49 -5.56
CA LYS A 41 -20.59 -34.42 -5.15
C LYS A 41 -19.19 -33.86 -5.44
N PRO A 42 -18.16 -34.22 -4.64
CA PRO A 42 -16.76 -33.95 -4.97
C PRO A 42 -16.41 -34.38 -6.40
N GLY A 43 -15.67 -33.54 -7.12
CA GLY A 43 -15.31 -33.77 -8.53
C GLY A 43 -16.39 -33.40 -9.55
N SER A 44 -17.61 -33.06 -9.13
CA SER A 44 -18.61 -32.51 -10.05
C SER A 44 -18.26 -31.07 -10.48
N LEU A 45 -18.73 -30.67 -11.67
CA LEU A 45 -18.47 -29.35 -12.25
C LEU A 45 -18.76 -28.17 -11.30
N TYR A 46 -19.77 -28.30 -10.45
CA TYR A 46 -20.21 -27.23 -9.55
C TYR A 46 -19.61 -27.33 -8.14
N TYR A 47 -18.87 -28.39 -7.82
CA TYR A 47 -18.45 -28.68 -6.45
C TYR A 47 -17.63 -27.57 -5.81
N ASP A 48 -16.54 -27.15 -6.45
CA ASP A 48 -15.64 -26.14 -5.87
C ASP A 48 -16.34 -24.79 -5.69
N ALA A 49 -17.10 -24.36 -6.71
CA ALA A 49 -17.86 -23.12 -6.67
C ALA A 49 -18.92 -23.15 -5.56
N VAL A 50 -19.71 -24.21 -5.49
CA VAL A 50 -20.78 -24.34 -4.48
C VAL A 50 -20.18 -24.45 -3.07
N SER A 51 -19.15 -25.28 -2.90
CA SER A 51 -18.48 -25.44 -1.60
C SER A 51 -17.89 -24.13 -1.11
N SER A 52 -17.14 -23.43 -1.98
CA SER A 52 -16.52 -22.14 -1.66
C SER A 52 -17.55 -21.07 -1.33
N LEU A 53 -18.58 -20.91 -2.16
CA LEU A 53 -19.60 -19.88 -1.95
C LEU A 53 -20.50 -20.18 -0.74
N SER A 54 -20.69 -21.45 -0.38
CA SER A 54 -21.41 -21.86 0.84
C SER A 54 -20.59 -21.51 2.08
N LYS A 55 -19.27 -21.78 2.06
CA LYS A 55 -18.35 -21.38 3.13
C LYS A 55 -18.33 -19.87 3.35
N SER A 56 -18.41 -19.09 2.28
CA SER A 56 -18.52 -17.63 2.33
C SER A 56 -19.94 -17.11 2.59
N LYS A 57 -20.93 -17.99 2.84
CA LYS A 57 -22.35 -17.65 3.08
C LYS A 57 -23.02 -16.88 1.93
N ILE A 58 -22.45 -16.91 0.73
CA ILE A 58 -23.00 -16.28 -0.47
C ILE A 58 -24.20 -17.10 -0.97
N ILE A 59 -24.04 -18.41 -1.02
CA ILE A 59 -25.13 -19.33 -1.37
C ILE A 59 -25.68 -20.03 -0.14
N THR A 60 -26.95 -20.38 -0.21
CA THR A 60 -27.62 -21.26 0.73
C THR A 60 -28.37 -22.33 -0.07
N GLY A 61 -28.32 -23.57 0.41
CA GLY A 61 -29.16 -24.66 -0.14
C GLY A 61 -30.56 -24.66 0.45
N TYR A 62 -31.28 -25.74 0.18
CA TYR A 62 -32.63 -25.99 0.63
C TYR A 62 -32.65 -26.71 1.99
N PRO A 63 -33.80 -26.71 2.70
CA PRO A 63 -33.94 -27.40 3.98
C PRO A 63 -33.66 -28.91 3.89
N ASP A 64 -33.89 -29.52 2.73
CA ASP A 64 -33.63 -30.94 2.44
C ASP A 64 -32.13 -31.28 2.27
N GLY A 65 -31.23 -30.30 2.41
CA GLY A 65 -29.79 -30.49 2.27
C GLY A 65 -29.28 -30.48 0.81
N THR A 66 -30.12 -30.13 -0.17
CA THR A 66 -29.73 -29.99 -1.58
C THR A 66 -29.37 -28.55 -1.95
N TYR A 67 -28.61 -28.34 -3.02
CA TYR A 67 -28.36 -27.03 -3.63
C TYR A 67 -29.18 -26.78 -4.91
N ARG A 68 -29.50 -27.87 -5.61
CA ARG A 68 -30.23 -27.96 -6.88
C ARG A 68 -29.54 -27.20 -8.01
N PRO A 69 -28.31 -27.57 -8.39
CA PRO A 69 -27.50 -26.82 -9.36
C PRO A 69 -28.11 -26.77 -10.77
N LEU A 70 -29.04 -27.69 -11.10
CA LEU A 70 -29.68 -27.78 -12.41
C LEU A 70 -31.00 -27.03 -12.53
N GLU A 71 -31.55 -26.50 -11.43
CA GLU A 71 -32.75 -25.65 -11.47
C GLU A 71 -32.44 -24.30 -12.12
N MET A 72 -33.44 -23.74 -12.81
CA MET A 72 -33.34 -22.41 -13.40
C MET A 72 -33.35 -21.34 -12.30
N LEU A 73 -32.51 -20.31 -12.47
CA LEU A 73 -32.41 -19.18 -11.56
C LEU A 73 -33.29 -18.04 -12.07
N ASN A 74 -34.16 -17.50 -11.22
CA ASN A 74 -34.89 -16.28 -11.55
C ASN A 74 -34.06 -15.02 -11.25
N ARG A 75 -34.50 -13.87 -11.79
CA ARG A 75 -33.80 -12.58 -11.65
C ARG A 75 -33.74 -12.10 -10.21
N GLY A 76 -34.75 -12.37 -9.39
CA GLY A 76 -34.77 -12.03 -7.97
C GLY A 76 -33.72 -12.81 -7.16
N GLN A 77 -33.61 -14.12 -7.40
CA GLN A 77 -32.60 -14.98 -6.79
C GLN A 77 -31.19 -14.57 -7.23
N ALA A 78 -31.00 -14.23 -8.51
CA ALA A 78 -29.74 -13.67 -9.00
C ALA A 78 -29.35 -12.39 -8.22
N ALA A 79 -30.29 -11.49 -7.96
CA ALA A 79 -30.05 -10.28 -7.16
C ALA A 79 -29.62 -10.62 -5.72
N ILE A 80 -30.27 -11.61 -5.07
CA ILE A 80 -29.87 -12.07 -3.72
C ILE A 80 -28.43 -12.61 -3.72
N LEU A 81 -28.07 -13.43 -4.70
CA LEU A 81 -26.73 -14.01 -4.75
C LEU A 81 -25.66 -12.92 -4.96
N LEU A 82 -25.92 -11.96 -5.85
CA LEU A 82 -24.99 -10.87 -6.12
C LEU A 82 -24.84 -9.92 -4.93
N THR A 83 -25.93 -9.54 -4.27
CA THR A 83 -25.83 -8.69 -3.06
C THR A 83 -24.99 -9.33 -1.96
N ARG A 84 -25.15 -10.64 -1.76
CA ARG A 84 -24.31 -11.40 -0.81
C ARG A 84 -22.85 -11.50 -1.26
N ALA A 85 -22.61 -11.78 -2.54
CA ALA A 85 -21.25 -11.84 -3.09
C ALA A 85 -20.51 -10.51 -2.95
N LEU A 86 -21.21 -9.40 -3.19
CA LEU A 86 -20.67 -8.05 -3.06
C LEU A 86 -20.59 -7.55 -1.62
N GLY A 87 -21.15 -8.28 -0.65
CA GLY A 87 -21.17 -7.87 0.77
C GLY A 87 -22.00 -6.62 1.05
N LEU A 88 -23.03 -6.35 0.24
CA LEU A 88 -23.79 -5.10 0.36
C LEU A 88 -24.65 -5.06 1.62
N ASP A 89 -24.71 -3.89 2.24
CA ASP A 89 -25.71 -3.62 3.28
C ASP A 89 -27.10 -3.51 2.65
N THR A 90 -27.97 -4.46 2.99
CA THR A 90 -29.36 -4.52 2.53
C THR A 90 -30.36 -4.07 3.59
N THR A 91 -29.90 -3.50 4.71
CA THR A 91 -30.78 -3.08 5.83
C THR A 91 -31.37 -1.69 5.63
N GLN A 92 -30.64 -0.78 4.98
CA GLN A 92 -31.05 0.60 4.74
C GLN A 92 -31.12 0.92 3.24
N VAL A 93 -32.13 0.36 2.57
CA VAL A 93 -32.31 0.52 1.12
C VAL A 93 -33.42 1.52 0.80
N LYS A 94 -33.24 2.27 -0.29
CA LYS A 94 -34.29 3.14 -0.86
C LYS A 94 -35.21 2.33 -1.76
N ASN A 95 -36.47 2.74 -1.87
CA ASN A 95 -37.41 2.09 -2.76
C ASN A 95 -36.86 2.05 -4.21
N PRO A 96 -36.72 0.88 -4.84
CA PRO A 96 -36.16 0.76 -6.18
C PRO A 96 -37.08 1.32 -7.28
N GLY A 97 -38.35 1.61 -6.98
CA GLY A 97 -39.30 2.20 -7.93
C GLY A 97 -39.93 1.20 -8.91
N PHE A 98 -39.63 -0.09 -8.82
CA PHE A 98 -40.23 -1.11 -9.68
C PHE A 98 -41.64 -1.49 -9.22
N LYS A 99 -42.61 -1.47 -10.15
CA LYS A 99 -44.04 -1.72 -9.86
C LYS A 99 -44.32 -3.13 -9.32
N ASP A 100 -43.48 -4.10 -9.66
CA ASP A 100 -43.61 -5.52 -9.34
C ASP A 100 -42.66 -6.00 -8.23
N VAL A 101 -41.95 -5.07 -7.58
CA VAL A 101 -41.06 -5.37 -6.44
C VAL A 101 -41.60 -4.64 -5.21
N LYS A 102 -42.55 -5.27 -4.52
CA LYS A 102 -43.20 -4.71 -3.34
C LYS A 102 -42.32 -4.85 -2.10
N SER A 103 -42.42 -3.87 -1.20
CA SER A 103 -41.80 -3.93 0.13
C SER A 103 -42.25 -5.21 0.85
N GLY A 104 -41.31 -5.88 1.53
CA GLY A 104 -41.53 -7.16 2.18
C GLY A 104 -41.42 -8.40 1.28
N SER A 105 -41.29 -8.25 -0.05
CA SER A 105 -40.96 -9.39 -0.90
C SER A 105 -39.53 -9.91 -0.64
N THR A 106 -39.32 -11.21 -0.83
CA THR A 106 -38.03 -11.89 -0.57
C THR A 106 -36.83 -11.25 -1.28
N TYR A 107 -37.07 -10.64 -2.44
CA TYR A 107 -36.02 -10.03 -3.26
C TYR A 107 -35.92 -8.51 -3.10
N TYR A 108 -36.84 -7.86 -2.35
CA TYR A 108 -36.97 -6.39 -2.30
C TYR A 108 -35.65 -5.72 -1.95
N ASN A 109 -35.06 -6.08 -0.82
CA ASN A 109 -33.84 -5.43 -0.34
C ASN A 109 -32.65 -5.64 -1.28
N ALA A 110 -32.52 -6.84 -1.84
CA ALA A 110 -31.44 -7.17 -2.76
C ALA A 110 -31.57 -6.39 -4.08
N VAL A 111 -32.77 -6.32 -4.64
CA VAL A 111 -33.04 -5.54 -5.86
C VAL A 111 -32.83 -4.06 -5.61
N ALA A 112 -33.26 -3.55 -4.46
CA ALA A 112 -33.08 -2.17 -4.05
C ALA A 112 -31.61 -1.76 -3.95
N ALA A 113 -30.79 -2.55 -3.25
CA ALA A 113 -29.36 -2.29 -3.11
C ALA A 113 -28.63 -2.28 -4.47
N LEU A 114 -28.93 -3.24 -5.36
CA LEU A 114 -28.33 -3.30 -6.69
C LEU A 114 -28.81 -2.17 -7.62
N ALA A 115 -30.06 -1.72 -7.47
CA ALA A 115 -30.57 -0.57 -8.21
C ALA A 115 -29.87 0.73 -7.76
N GLN A 116 -29.63 0.91 -6.46
CA GLN A 116 -28.88 2.06 -5.94
C GLN A 116 -27.43 2.12 -6.46
N MET A 117 -26.83 0.96 -6.74
CA MET A 117 -25.51 0.84 -7.37
C MET A 117 -25.52 0.96 -8.89
N ASN A 118 -26.68 1.18 -9.52
CA ASN A 118 -26.86 1.17 -10.97
C ASN A 118 -26.47 -0.16 -11.65
N VAL A 119 -26.48 -1.27 -10.91
CA VAL A 119 -26.28 -2.62 -11.48
C VAL A 119 -27.55 -3.08 -12.21
N ILE A 120 -28.72 -2.69 -11.70
CA ILE A 120 -30.03 -3.10 -12.21
C ILE A 120 -30.89 -1.87 -12.48
N ASN A 121 -31.43 -1.77 -13.71
CA ASN A 121 -32.27 -0.65 -14.14
C ASN A 121 -33.73 -1.06 -14.45
N GLY A 122 -34.07 -2.34 -14.34
CA GLY A 122 -35.38 -2.86 -14.73
C GLY A 122 -35.67 -2.74 -16.24
N TYR A 123 -36.95 -2.80 -16.59
CA TYR A 123 -37.49 -2.67 -17.94
C TYR A 123 -38.16 -1.30 -18.12
N SER A 124 -38.35 -0.90 -19.38
CA SER A 124 -38.97 0.40 -19.74
C SER A 124 -40.42 0.55 -19.27
N ASP A 125 -41.11 -0.56 -18.99
CA ASP A 125 -42.47 -0.58 -18.43
C ASP A 125 -42.52 -0.24 -16.91
N GLY A 126 -41.35 -0.05 -16.28
CA GLY A 126 -41.18 0.22 -14.86
C GLY A 126 -41.21 -1.03 -13.98
N THR A 127 -40.96 -2.22 -14.54
CA THR A 127 -40.90 -3.49 -13.81
C THR A 127 -39.47 -4.06 -13.74
N PHE A 128 -39.22 -4.97 -12.81
CA PHE A 128 -37.95 -5.72 -12.70
C PHE A 128 -38.08 -7.18 -13.17
N LYS A 129 -39.28 -7.76 -13.07
CA LYS A 129 -39.65 -9.14 -13.38
C LYS A 129 -38.85 -10.17 -12.55
N PRO A 130 -38.94 -10.14 -11.20
CA PRO A 130 -38.10 -10.95 -10.33
C PRO A 130 -38.27 -12.46 -10.52
N GLU A 131 -39.48 -12.91 -10.87
CA GLU A 131 -39.78 -14.34 -11.08
C GLU A 131 -39.38 -14.87 -12.45
N GLN A 132 -39.02 -14.00 -13.40
CA GLN A 132 -38.59 -14.45 -14.71
C GLN A 132 -37.18 -15.09 -14.63
N PRO A 133 -36.95 -16.21 -15.32
CA PRO A 133 -35.61 -16.76 -15.48
C PRO A 133 -34.64 -15.72 -16.05
N ILE A 134 -33.43 -15.66 -15.49
CA ILE A 134 -32.39 -14.77 -16.00
C ILE A 134 -31.71 -15.38 -17.23
N THR A 135 -31.52 -14.59 -18.29
CA THR A 135 -30.78 -15.05 -19.48
C THR A 135 -29.27 -14.86 -19.34
N ARG A 136 -28.48 -15.57 -20.14
CA ARG A 136 -27.01 -15.44 -20.15
C ARG A 136 -26.55 -14.02 -20.53
N ALA A 137 -27.24 -13.35 -21.45
CA ALA A 137 -26.99 -11.95 -21.78
C ALA A 137 -27.20 -11.02 -20.57
N GLN A 138 -28.29 -11.21 -19.82
CA GLN A 138 -28.56 -10.45 -18.61
C GLN A 138 -27.55 -10.74 -17.51
N MET A 139 -27.18 -12.01 -17.32
CA MET A 139 -26.12 -12.43 -16.40
C MET A 139 -24.78 -11.75 -16.73
N ALA A 140 -24.38 -11.73 -17.99
CA ALA A 140 -23.13 -11.10 -18.40
C ALA A 140 -23.07 -9.63 -18.01
N LYS A 141 -24.14 -8.88 -18.31
CA LYS A 141 -24.24 -7.46 -17.95
C LYS A 141 -24.17 -7.26 -16.43
N ILE A 142 -24.98 -7.98 -15.65
CA ILE A 142 -25.03 -7.74 -14.20
C ILE A 142 -23.73 -8.16 -13.51
N ILE A 143 -23.06 -9.24 -13.95
CA ILE A 143 -21.75 -9.64 -13.40
C ILE A 143 -20.70 -8.59 -13.76
N ALA A 144 -20.62 -8.16 -15.03
CA ALA A 144 -19.65 -7.16 -15.44
C ALA A 144 -19.79 -5.85 -14.65
N ILE A 145 -21.01 -5.33 -14.52
CA ILE A 145 -21.25 -4.09 -13.76
C ILE A 145 -20.99 -4.29 -12.26
N SER A 146 -21.46 -5.41 -11.67
CA SER A 146 -21.28 -5.72 -10.24
C SER A 146 -19.80 -5.74 -9.84
N TYR A 147 -18.95 -6.33 -10.67
CA TYR A 147 -17.52 -6.45 -10.43
C TYR A 147 -16.70 -5.34 -11.10
N LYS A 148 -17.36 -4.25 -11.56
CA LYS A 148 -16.73 -3.07 -12.18
C LYS A 148 -15.77 -3.44 -13.33
N LEU A 149 -16.12 -4.48 -14.09
CA LEU A 149 -15.40 -4.85 -15.29
C LEU A 149 -15.69 -3.82 -16.38
N GLN A 150 -14.63 -3.22 -16.92
CA GLN A 150 -14.75 -2.22 -17.98
C GLN A 150 -15.39 -2.87 -19.21
N ALA A 151 -16.35 -2.17 -19.80
CA ALA A 151 -16.87 -2.54 -21.10
C ALA A 151 -15.76 -2.37 -22.15
N GLU A 152 -15.59 -3.37 -23.00
CA GLU A 152 -14.52 -3.41 -24.00
C GLU A 152 -15.14 -3.69 -25.38
N ASP A 153 -14.47 -3.23 -26.44
CA ASP A 153 -14.88 -3.54 -27.81
C ASP A 153 -14.75 -5.05 -28.08
N LEU A 154 -15.68 -5.58 -28.87
CA LEU A 154 -15.76 -7.00 -29.19
C LEU A 154 -14.74 -7.39 -30.28
N VAL A 155 -13.44 -7.28 -29.98
CA VAL A 155 -12.34 -7.51 -30.95
C VAL A 155 -11.98 -9.00 -31.04
N ASP A 156 -11.76 -9.67 -29.90
CA ASP A 156 -11.36 -11.08 -29.82
C ASP A 156 -12.50 -11.97 -29.32
N ASN A 157 -13.63 -11.98 -30.05
CA ASN A 157 -14.81 -12.75 -29.66
C ASN A 157 -14.86 -14.14 -30.32
N PRO A 158 -14.76 -15.23 -29.54
CA PRO A 158 -14.89 -16.59 -30.08
C PRO A 158 -16.35 -16.97 -30.38
N PHE A 159 -17.34 -16.23 -29.88
CA PHE A 159 -18.76 -16.61 -29.93
C PHE A 159 -19.46 -16.10 -31.18
N LYS A 160 -19.87 -17.02 -32.07
CA LYS A 160 -20.50 -16.71 -33.37
C LYS A 160 -21.92 -16.15 -33.25
N ASP A 161 -22.56 -16.35 -32.11
CA ASP A 161 -23.93 -15.93 -31.78
C ASP A 161 -23.97 -14.62 -30.98
N VAL A 162 -22.86 -13.86 -30.97
CA VAL A 162 -22.76 -12.53 -30.36
C VAL A 162 -22.33 -11.55 -31.44
N GLN A 163 -23.17 -10.56 -31.72
CA GLN A 163 -22.89 -9.50 -32.68
C GLN A 163 -22.48 -8.21 -31.96
N VAL A 164 -21.61 -7.42 -32.57
CA VAL A 164 -21.10 -6.15 -32.00
C VAL A 164 -22.23 -5.21 -31.57
N LYS A 165 -23.35 -5.20 -32.29
CA LYS A 165 -24.52 -4.34 -32.02
C LYS A 165 -25.44 -4.86 -30.91
N ASP A 166 -25.20 -6.05 -30.38
CA ASP A 166 -26.04 -6.60 -29.31
C ASP A 166 -25.84 -5.77 -28.04
N TRP A 167 -26.93 -5.44 -27.33
CA TRP A 167 -26.88 -4.57 -26.15
C TRP A 167 -25.99 -5.11 -25.02
N TYR A 168 -25.67 -6.41 -25.03
CA TYR A 168 -24.82 -7.08 -24.06
C TYR A 168 -23.39 -7.33 -24.57
N ALA A 169 -23.10 -7.07 -25.84
CA ALA A 169 -21.84 -7.46 -26.49
C ALA A 169 -20.61 -6.91 -25.77
N SER A 170 -20.65 -5.64 -25.36
CA SER A 170 -19.52 -4.95 -24.74
C SER A 170 -19.15 -5.46 -23.34
N TYR A 171 -20.01 -6.26 -22.69
CA TYR A 171 -19.72 -6.87 -21.39
C TYR A 171 -18.98 -8.20 -21.51
N ILE A 172 -19.02 -8.85 -22.67
CA ILE A 172 -18.50 -10.21 -22.86
C ILE A 172 -16.97 -10.28 -22.87
N PRO A 173 -16.21 -9.39 -23.55
CA PRO A 173 -14.75 -9.51 -23.61
C PRO A 173 -14.09 -9.52 -22.23
N ALA A 174 -14.52 -8.65 -21.32
CA ALA A 174 -13.98 -8.60 -19.97
C ALA A 174 -14.26 -9.90 -19.18
N LEU A 175 -15.41 -10.56 -19.40
CA LEU A 175 -15.71 -11.85 -18.80
C LEU A 175 -14.83 -12.97 -19.37
N ILE A 176 -14.46 -12.92 -20.66
CA ILE A 176 -13.55 -13.88 -21.29
C ILE A 176 -12.13 -13.68 -20.75
N LYS A 177 -11.64 -12.44 -20.77
CA LYS A 177 -10.30 -12.04 -20.31
C LYS A 177 -10.04 -12.45 -18.86
N ASN A 178 -11.04 -12.32 -18.01
CA ASN A 178 -11.00 -12.74 -16.61
C ASN A 178 -11.42 -14.20 -16.38
N LYS A 179 -11.65 -14.98 -17.45
CA LYS A 179 -12.06 -16.40 -17.42
C LYS A 179 -13.34 -16.66 -16.60
N ILE A 180 -14.20 -15.66 -16.46
CA ILE A 180 -15.51 -15.80 -15.83
C ILE A 180 -16.43 -16.65 -16.71
N THR A 181 -16.42 -16.40 -18.03
CA THR A 181 -17.16 -17.19 -19.02
C THR A 181 -16.24 -17.92 -19.97
N VAL A 182 -16.70 -19.10 -20.41
CA VAL A 182 -16.05 -19.92 -21.46
C VAL A 182 -17.03 -20.26 -22.59
N GLY A 183 -18.20 -19.60 -22.60
CA GLY A 183 -19.31 -19.97 -23.50
C GLY A 183 -20.09 -21.19 -23.01
N THR A 184 -21.14 -21.56 -23.75
CA THR A 184 -21.80 -22.88 -23.65
C THR A 184 -21.07 -23.91 -24.49
N THR A 185 -20.42 -23.45 -25.57
CA THR A 185 -19.41 -24.18 -26.34
C THR A 185 -18.22 -23.25 -26.59
N SER A 186 -17.15 -23.75 -27.22
CA SER A 186 -16.01 -22.93 -27.61
C SER A 186 -16.36 -21.80 -28.59
N THR A 187 -17.50 -21.89 -29.29
CA THR A 187 -17.93 -20.91 -30.30
C THR A 187 -19.33 -20.35 -30.09
N SER A 188 -19.98 -20.65 -28.96
CA SER A 188 -21.34 -20.18 -28.67
C SER A 188 -21.43 -19.64 -27.24
N PHE A 189 -22.03 -18.46 -27.11
CA PHE A 189 -22.35 -17.85 -25.83
C PHE A 189 -23.77 -18.20 -25.37
N SER A 190 -24.71 -18.48 -26.28
CA SER A 190 -26.13 -18.76 -26.04
C SER A 190 -26.83 -17.64 -25.24
N PRO A 191 -26.83 -16.38 -25.73
CA PRO A 191 -27.25 -15.20 -24.96
C PRO A 191 -28.69 -15.26 -24.42
N ASN A 192 -29.59 -15.94 -25.14
CA ASN A 192 -31.01 -16.08 -24.78
C ASN A 192 -31.30 -17.33 -23.93
N GLU A 193 -30.33 -18.22 -23.74
CA GLU A 193 -30.50 -19.36 -22.84
C GLU A 193 -30.58 -18.89 -21.38
N THR A 194 -31.40 -19.57 -20.58
CA THR A 194 -31.59 -19.26 -19.17
C THR A 194 -30.47 -19.87 -18.32
N VAL A 195 -30.12 -19.17 -17.23
CA VAL A 195 -29.00 -19.57 -16.36
C VAL A 195 -29.49 -20.48 -15.24
N LYS A 196 -28.83 -21.63 -15.08
CA LYS A 196 -29.05 -22.55 -13.96
C LYS A 196 -28.37 -22.06 -12.68
N ARG A 197 -28.87 -22.45 -11.51
CA ARG A 197 -28.29 -22.10 -10.20
C ARG A 197 -26.79 -22.40 -10.11
N GLY A 198 -26.35 -23.58 -10.55
CA GLY A 198 -24.94 -23.98 -10.57
C GLY A 198 -24.08 -23.16 -11.54
N GLN A 199 -24.65 -22.70 -12.67
CA GLN A 199 -23.94 -21.82 -13.59
C GLN A 199 -23.74 -20.42 -12.99
N MET A 200 -24.76 -19.86 -12.34
CA MET A 200 -24.60 -18.60 -11.60
C MET A 200 -23.54 -18.72 -10.50
N ALA A 201 -23.52 -19.83 -9.76
CA ALA A 201 -22.48 -20.10 -8.77
C ALA A 201 -21.08 -20.11 -9.41
N LEU A 202 -20.89 -20.72 -10.59
CA LEU A 202 -19.61 -20.67 -11.30
C LEU A 202 -19.21 -19.25 -11.70
N PHE A 203 -20.14 -18.45 -12.21
CA PHE A 203 -19.85 -17.07 -12.60
C PHE A 203 -19.41 -16.24 -11.40
N ILE A 204 -20.18 -16.27 -10.31
CA ILE A 204 -19.83 -15.57 -9.06
C ILE A 204 -18.51 -16.09 -8.52
N TYR A 205 -18.33 -17.41 -8.42
CA TYR A 205 -17.09 -18.00 -7.92
C TYR A 205 -15.87 -17.52 -8.73
N ARG A 206 -15.92 -17.55 -10.06
CA ARG A 206 -14.82 -17.07 -10.90
C ARG A 206 -14.60 -15.56 -10.77
N SER A 207 -15.68 -14.79 -10.64
CA SER A 207 -15.59 -13.35 -10.37
C SER A 207 -14.92 -13.06 -9.03
N GLU A 208 -15.22 -13.83 -7.99
CA GLU A 208 -14.56 -13.74 -6.68
C GLU A 208 -13.07 -14.12 -6.75
N GLN A 209 -12.64 -14.94 -7.71
CA GLN A 209 -11.23 -15.31 -7.90
C GLN A 209 -10.44 -14.31 -8.78
N MET A 210 -11.04 -13.19 -9.19
CA MET A 210 -10.35 -12.25 -10.08
C MET A 210 -9.24 -11.48 -9.39
N LYS A 211 -8.10 -11.40 -10.08
CA LYS A 211 -7.02 -10.49 -9.70
C LYS A 211 -7.40 -9.06 -10.01
N HIS A 212 -7.43 -8.20 -9.00
CA HIS A 212 -7.66 -6.77 -9.18
C HIS A 212 -6.88 -5.96 -8.16
N THR A 213 -6.65 -4.69 -8.46
CA THR A 213 -5.93 -3.78 -7.56
C THR A 213 -6.94 -2.99 -6.74
N ILE A 214 -6.73 -2.96 -5.44
CA ILE A 214 -7.46 -2.14 -4.49
C ILE A 214 -6.56 -1.04 -3.93
N GLY A 215 -7.18 0.03 -3.43
CA GLY A 215 -6.56 1.04 -2.59
C GLY A 215 -7.50 1.29 -1.42
N SER A 216 -7.24 0.64 -0.29
CA SER A 216 -8.21 0.52 0.80
C SER A 216 -7.57 0.83 2.15
N LYS A 217 -8.38 1.32 3.09
CA LYS A 217 -7.92 1.71 4.42
C LYS A 217 -7.75 0.49 5.30
N ILE A 218 -6.62 0.38 5.99
CA ILE A 218 -6.43 -0.66 7.00
C ILE A 218 -7.29 -0.32 8.23
N VAL A 219 -8.20 -1.22 8.60
CA VAL A 219 -9.08 -1.06 9.76
C VAL A 219 -8.59 -1.87 10.96
N ASN A 220 -8.17 -3.12 10.72
CA ASN A 220 -7.70 -4.03 11.75
C ASN A 220 -6.70 -5.04 11.17
N ILE A 221 -5.88 -5.62 12.04
CA ILE A 221 -4.93 -6.68 11.71
C ILE A 221 -5.00 -7.74 12.82
N THR A 222 -4.99 -9.02 12.44
CA THR A 222 -4.81 -10.17 13.33
C THR A 222 -3.59 -10.98 12.89
N ASP A 223 -3.26 -12.06 13.60
CA ASP A 223 -2.10 -12.90 13.27
C ASP A 223 -2.18 -13.53 11.87
N ASP A 224 -3.39 -13.72 11.33
CA ASP A 224 -3.62 -14.41 10.07
C ASP A 224 -4.23 -13.53 8.97
N SER A 225 -4.74 -12.36 9.31
CA SER A 225 -5.56 -11.57 8.39
C SER A 225 -5.46 -10.07 8.60
N ILE A 226 -5.84 -9.35 7.55
CA ILE A 226 -5.97 -7.89 7.54
C ILE A 226 -7.37 -7.52 7.09
N THR A 227 -7.97 -6.55 7.77
CA THR A 227 -9.24 -5.95 7.37
C THR A 227 -8.95 -4.66 6.63
N LEU A 228 -9.32 -4.61 5.35
CA LEU A 228 -9.23 -3.43 4.49
C LEU A 228 -10.66 -2.96 4.20
N ASP A 229 -10.97 -1.73 4.62
CA ASP A 229 -12.34 -1.20 4.69
C ASP A 229 -13.27 -2.18 5.43
N ASP A 230 -14.15 -2.87 4.70
CA ASP A 230 -15.13 -3.84 5.17
C ASP A 230 -14.78 -5.30 4.84
N LYS A 231 -13.65 -5.55 4.16
CA LYS A 231 -13.25 -6.89 3.69
C LYS A 231 -12.03 -7.45 4.41
N VAL A 232 -12.04 -8.76 4.63
CA VAL A 232 -10.96 -9.48 5.31
C VAL A 232 -10.13 -10.27 4.29
N TYR A 233 -8.81 -10.07 4.31
CA TYR A 233 -7.84 -10.76 3.47
C TYR A 233 -6.87 -11.58 4.32
N ARG A 234 -6.53 -12.77 3.85
CA ARG A 234 -5.51 -13.65 4.47
C ARG A 234 -4.12 -13.13 4.16
N LEU A 235 -3.25 -13.20 5.15
CA LEU A 235 -1.83 -12.83 5.03
C LEU A 235 -0.97 -14.07 4.82
N ASN A 236 0.02 -13.95 3.94
CA ASN A 236 1.06 -14.98 3.79
C ASN A 236 2.18 -14.83 4.85
N ALA A 237 3.08 -15.80 4.92
CA ALA A 237 4.13 -15.85 5.94
C ALA A 237 5.05 -14.60 5.96
N GLU A 238 5.39 -14.03 4.80
CA GLU A 238 6.21 -12.83 4.73
C GLU A 238 5.43 -11.57 5.14
N GLN A 239 4.17 -11.48 4.75
CA GLN A 239 3.30 -10.36 5.11
C GLN A 239 3.07 -10.29 6.63
N LYS A 240 2.85 -11.44 7.29
CA LYS A 240 2.63 -11.51 8.75
C LYS A 240 3.79 -10.96 9.58
N LYS A 241 5.01 -10.92 9.04
CA LYS A 241 6.18 -10.39 9.76
C LYS A 241 6.07 -8.89 10.04
N TRP A 242 5.29 -8.14 9.25
CA TRP A 242 5.16 -6.68 9.40
C TRP A 242 3.70 -6.18 9.40
N LEU A 243 2.79 -6.85 8.69
CA LEU A 243 1.34 -6.65 8.82
C LEU A 243 0.83 -7.48 10.01
N ASN A 244 1.11 -7.02 11.22
CA ASN A 244 0.71 -7.69 12.46
C ASN A 244 0.24 -6.71 13.54
N VAL A 245 -0.25 -7.27 14.65
CA VAL A 245 -0.84 -6.51 15.75
C VAL A 245 0.14 -5.53 16.39
N SER A 246 1.44 -5.85 16.48
CA SER A 246 2.45 -4.93 17.02
C SER A 246 2.59 -3.63 16.23
N ASN A 247 2.35 -3.69 14.91
CA ASN A 247 2.39 -2.53 14.03
C ASN A 247 1.01 -1.87 13.83
N LEU A 248 -0.05 -2.35 14.49
CA LEU A 248 -1.41 -1.85 14.27
C LEU A 248 -1.54 -0.36 14.54
N ASN A 249 -0.83 0.20 15.53
CA ASN A 249 -0.89 1.63 15.81
C ASN A 249 -0.37 2.49 14.63
N ALA A 250 0.63 1.99 13.88
CA ALA A 250 1.15 2.65 12.68
C ALA A 250 0.33 2.38 11.44
N LEU A 251 -0.23 1.18 11.34
CA LEU A 251 -0.95 0.74 10.15
C LEU A 251 -2.42 1.11 10.18
N LYS A 252 -3.03 1.33 11.35
CA LYS A 252 -4.45 1.65 11.44
C LYS A 252 -4.74 2.98 10.74
N GLY A 253 -5.59 2.91 9.72
CA GLY A 253 -5.96 4.03 8.89
C GLY A 253 -5.00 4.34 7.74
N ALA A 254 -3.91 3.58 7.61
CA ALA A 254 -3.04 3.62 6.45
C ALA A 254 -3.77 3.16 5.18
N ILE A 255 -3.37 3.69 4.02
CA ILE A 255 -3.92 3.28 2.72
C ILE A 255 -2.99 2.23 2.11
N LEU A 256 -3.52 1.01 1.93
CA LEU A 256 -2.81 -0.09 1.29
C LEU A 256 -3.25 -0.21 -0.16
N LYS A 257 -2.33 -0.02 -1.10
CA LYS A 257 -2.54 -0.35 -2.51
C LYS A 257 -1.99 -1.75 -2.77
N ALA A 258 -2.87 -2.69 -3.08
CA ALA A 258 -2.52 -4.09 -3.25
C ALA A 258 -3.26 -4.72 -4.43
N THR A 259 -2.63 -5.68 -5.11
CA THR A 259 -3.34 -6.63 -5.96
C THR A 259 -3.83 -7.77 -5.11
N VAL A 260 -5.14 -8.00 -5.12
CA VAL A 260 -5.78 -9.11 -4.43
C VAL A 260 -6.12 -10.21 -5.42
N ASN A 261 -6.09 -11.44 -4.95
CA ASN A 261 -6.53 -12.62 -5.70
C ASN A 261 -7.53 -13.38 -4.83
N GLY A 262 -8.82 -13.12 -5.05
CA GLY A 262 -9.85 -13.46 -4.08
C GLY A 262 -9.57 -12.85 -2.71
N ASN A 263 -9.49 -13.68 -1.67
CA ASN A 263 -9.29 -13.22 -0.30
C ASN A 263 -7.82 -13.17 0.12
N GLU A 264 -6.88 -13.15 -0.82
CA GLU A 264 -5.44 -13.09 -0.52
C GLU A 264 -4.79 -11.85 -1.13
N LEU A 265 -3.87 -11.24 -0.37
CA LEU A 265 -3.01 -10.18 -0.89
C LEU A 265 -1.88 -10.80 -1.71
N SER A 266 -1.93 -10.63 -3.03
CA SER A 266 -0.93 -11.22 -3.94
C SER A 266 0.31 -10.35 -4.14
N ALA A 267 0.15 -9.02 -4.14
CA ALA A 267 1.25 -8.07 -4.22
C ALA A 267 0.84 -6.76 -3.56
N ILE A 268 1.76 -6.10 -2.86
CA ILE A 268 1.51 -4.81 -2.21
C ILE A 268 2.32 -3.75 -2.97
N GLN A 269 1.65 -2.88 -3.71
CA GLN A 269 2.30 -1.84 -4.52
C GLN A 269 2.75 -0.64 -3.69
N SER A 270 1.93 -0.22 -2.73
CA SER A 270 2.29 0.85 -1.81
C SER A 270 1.56 0.75 -0.47
N ILE A 271 2.18 1.31 0.57
CA ILE A 271 1.59 1.57 1.87
C ILE A 271 1.80 3.05 2.23
N GLN A 272 0.72 3.78 2.46
CA GLN A 272 0.74 5.17 2.94
C GLN A 272 0.34 5.21 4.42
N LEU A 273 1.26 5.65 5.28
CA LEU A 273 1.03 5.75 6.72
C LEU A 273 0.42 7.12 7.07
N ASN A 274 -0.73 7.10 7.73
CA ASN A 274 -1.53 8.29 8.05
C ASN A 274 -1.74 8.47 9.57
N ALA A 275 -1.18 7.57 10.39
CA ALA A 275 -1.34 7.60 11.83
C ALA A 275 -0.32 8.55 12.46
N ASN A 276 -0.79 9.59 13.13
CA ASN A 276 0.07 10.55 13.82
C ASN A 276 0.50 10.04 15.19
N GLY A 277 1.79 10.17 15.49
CA GLY A 277 2.29 10.13 16.86
C GLY A 277 2.11 11.46 17.58
N LYS A 278 2.92 11.69 18.61
CA LYS A 278 2.90 12.93 19.39
C LYS A 278 4.32 13.39 19.69
N ALA A 279 4.45 14.68 20.00
CA ALA A 279 5.67 15.22 20.56
C ALA A 279 6.06 14.47 21.85
N SER A 280 7.37 14.35 22.08
CA SER A 280 7.94 13.89 23.34
C SER A 280 8.35 15.10 24.17
N GLU A 281 7.99 15.12 25.46
CA GLU A 281 8.34 16.21 26.39
C GLU A 281 9.74 16.03 27.02
N ASN A 282 10.43 14.89 26.79
CA ASN A 282 11.66 14.49 27.51
C ASN A 282 12.73 13.84 26.59
N SER A 283 13.89 13.47 27.17
CA SER A 283 15.15 13.01 26.54
C SER A 283 15.09 11.81 25.58
N SER A 284 13.94 11.19 25.36
CA SER A 284 13.72 10.18 24.32
C SER A 284 12.87 10.81 23.21
N GLU A 285 13.54 11.52 22.30
CA GLU A 285 12.94 12.39 21.26
C GLU A 285 11.81 11.69 20.48
N TYR A 286 11.94 10.38 20.23
CA TYR A 286 11.03 9.60 19.38
C TYR A 286 10.07 8.66 20.14
N LYS A 287 10.03 8.69 21.48
CA LYS A 287 9.26 7.72 22.28
C LYS A 287 7.76 7.71 22.00
N ASN A 288 7.20 8.87 21.67
CA ASN A 288 5.77 9.03 21.38
C ASN A 288 5.47 8.96 19.89
N HIS A 289 6.45 8.59 19.06
CA HIS A 289 6.20 8.30 17.67
C HIS A 289 5.33 7.06 17.53
N VAL A 290 4.56 7.05 16.46
CA VAL A 290 3.94 5.83 15.98
C VAL A 290 4.97 5.07 15.14
N VAL A 291 5.23 3.81 15.50
CA VAL A 291 6.36 3.03 14.97
C VAL A 291 5.86 1.91 14.05
N LEU A 292 6.40 1.85 12.84
CA LEU A 292 6.36 0.67 11.98
C LEU A 292 7.72 -0.03 12.06
N ASP A 293 7.78 -1.12 12.83
CA ASP A 293 8.96 -1.98 12.91
C ASP A 293 8.83 -3.14 11.94
N GLY A 294 9.73 -3.22 10.96
CA GLY A 294 9.73 -4.30 9.99
C GLY A 294 10.39 -5.58 10.49
N ALA A 295 11.02 -5.61 11.67
CA ALA A 295 11.66 -6.80 12.23
C ALA A 295 12.63 -7.50 11.24
N GLY A 296 13.34 -6.72 10.43
CA GLY A 296 14.32 -7.17 9.44
C GLY A 296 13.73 -7.56 8.07
N VAL A 297 12.45 -7.36 7.80
CA VAL A 297 11.84 -7.73 6.51
C VAL A 297 12.33 -6.86 5.35
N THR A 298 12.23 -7.43 4.15
CA THR A 298 12.36 -6.69 2.89
C THR A 298 10.99 -6.44 2.27
N LEU A 299 10.61 -5.18 2.14
CA LEU A 299 9.38 -4.74 1.52
C LEU A 299 9.61 -4.41 0.04
N ASP A 300 9.01 -5.20 -0.85
CA ASP A 300 8.93 -4.88 -2.29
C ASP A 300 7.74 -3.94 -2.59
N THR A 301 7.74 -2.77 -1.94
CA THR A 301 6.64 -1.82 -1.99
C THR A 301 7.14 -0.39 -1.88
N ASN A 302 6.36 0.58 -2.39
CA ASN A 302 6.60 1.98 -2.08
C ASN A 302 6.04 2.28 -0.68
N VAL A 303 6.79 3.01 0.13
CA VAL A 303 6.33 3.47 1.45
C VAL A 303 6.13 4.98 1.37
N ILE A 304 4.99 5.47 1.82
CA ILE A 304 4.67 6.90 1.86
C ILE A 304 4.39 7.27 3.31
N ILE A 305 5.09 8.27 3.82
CA ILE A 305 4.89 8.83 5.15
C ILE A 305 4.04 10.09 4.99
N ASP A 306 2.76 9.94 5.31
CA ASP A 306 1.75 10.99 5.19
C ASP A 306 1.15 11.38 6.55
N SER A 307 2.00 11.41 7.57
CA SER A 307 1.65 11.69 8.95
C SER A 307 2.86 12.14 9.76
N ASP A 308 2.60 12.82 10.87
CA ASP A 308 3.59 13.42 11.75
C ASP A 308 3.96 12.50 12.92
N TYR A 309 5.17 12.65 13.45
CA TYR A 309 5.72 11.83 14.54
C TYR A 309 5.68 10.32 14.23
N VAL A 310 6.26 9.93 13.10
CA VAL A 310 6.33 8.54 12.64
C VAL A 310 7.76 8.04 12.68
N SER A 311 7.93 6.77 13.08
CA SER A 311 9.21 6.06 12.99
C SER A 311 9.11 4.84 12.07
N LEU A 312 10.11 4.66 11.20
CA LEU A 312 10.37 3.40 10.50
C LEU A 312 11.61 2.72 11.09
N GLU A 313 11.48 1.44 11.46
CA GLU A 313 12.57 0.71 12.11
C GLU A 313 12.82 -0.66 11.46
N ASN A 314 14.10 -1.05 11.39
CA ASN A 314 14.56 -2.40 11.04
C ASN A 314 13.94 -2.97 9.76
N LEU A 315 14.02 -2.25 8.64
CA LEU A 315 13.42 -2.74 7.39
C LEU A 315 14.23 -2.36 6.15
N THR A 316 14.06 -3.14 5.08
CA THR A 316 14.59 -2.82 3.75
C THR A 316 13.43 -2.49 2.81
N ILE A 317 13.45 -1.31 2.20
CA ILE A 317 12.51 -0.89 1.15
C ILE A 317 13.18 -1.07 -0.21
N LYS A 318 12.68 -2.00 -1.02
CA LYS A 318 13.23 -2.24 -2.38
C LYS A 318 12.91 -1.13 -3.36
N LYS A 319 11.77 -0.44 -3.17
CA LYS A 319 11.30 0.64 -4.02
C LYS A 319 11.55 1.99 -3.34
N ASN A 320 10.62 2.94 -3.49
CA ASN A 320 10.81 4.31 -3.02
C ASN A 320 10.22 4.53 -1.62
N LEU A 321 10.80 5.49 -0.91
CA LEU A 321 10.25 6.08 0.31
C LEU A 321 9.89 7.54 0.03
N GLU A 322 8.63 7.90 0.19
CA GLU A 322 8.15 9.28 0.05
C GLU A 322 7.80 9.84 1.44
N ILE A 323 8.22 11.08 1.69
CA ILE A 323 7.93 11.83 2.92
C ILE A 323 7.18 13.10 2.48
N THR A 324 5.91 13.20 2.85
CA THR A 324 5.03 14.28 2.36
C THR A 324 5.10 15.51 3.24
N SER A 325 4.46 16.59 2.80
CA SER A 325 4.29 17.81 3.59
C SER A 325 3.42 17.63 4.84
N ASN A 326 2.78 16.46 5.02
CA ASN A 326 2.06 16.13 6.25
C ASN A 326 2.98 15.76 7.42
N VAL A 327 4.28 15.57 7.19
CA VAL A 327 5.28 15.59 8.26
C VAL A 327 5.49 17.03 8.69
N LYS A 328 4.85 17.45 9.79
CA LYS A 328 4.90 18.83 10.30
C LYS A 328 5.97 19.07 11.35
N ASN A 329 6.44 18.03 12.03
CA ASN A 329 7.40 18.17 13.12
C ASN A 329 8.52 17.13 13.02
N SER A 330 8.20 15.84 12.95
CA SER A 330 9.22 14.80 13.05
C SER A 330 8.91 13.53 12.26
N PHE A 331 9.92 13.07 11.53
CA PHE A 331 10.01 11.72 11.01
C PHE A 331 11.38 11.12 11.37
N TYR A 332 11.37 9.87 11.82
CA TYR A 332 12.59 9.16 12.22
C TYR A 332 12.71 7.82 11.47
N ALA A 333 13.88 7.57 10.89
CA ALA A 333 14.23 6.28 10.31
C ALA A 333 15.44 5.71 11.05
N ASN A 334 15.32 4.47 11.53
CA ASN A 334 16.40 3.78 12.24
C ASN A 334 16.64 2.40 11.64
N ASN A 335 17.90 2.07 11.35
CA ASN A 335 18.28 0.77 10.80
C ASN A 335 17.47 0.44 9.52
N LEU A 336 17.46 1.39 8.60
CA LEU A 336 16.68 1.34 7.37
C LEU A 336 17.61 1.16 6.16
N LYS A 337 17.20 0.38 5.17
CA LYS A 337 17.84 0.37 3.85
C LYS A 337 16.80 0.73 2.80
N VAL A 338 17.11 1.69 1.93
CA VAL A 338 16.25 2.03 0.78
C VAL A 338 17.06 1.81 -0.50
N ASP A 339 16.67 0.80 -1.27
CA ASP A 339 17.31 0.47 -2.56
C ASP A 339 16.82 1.42 -3.68
N GLY A 340 15.60 1.96 -3.57
CA GLY A 340 15.10 3.01 -4.45
C GLY A 340 15.46 4.42 -3.97
N LYS A 341 14.65 5.39 -4.39
CA LYS A 341 14.84 6.81 -4.03
C LYS A 341 14.05 7.14 -2.76
N ILE A 342 14.66 7.96 -1.90
CA ILE A 342 13.95 8.69 -0.86
C ILE A 342 13.61 10.09 -1.40
N SER A 343 12.36 10.50 -1.32
CA SER A 343 11.93 11.85 -1.75
C SER A 343 11.12 12.53 -0.65
N ILE A 344 11.50 13.76 -0.31
CA ILE A 344 10.71 14.67 0.52
C ILE A 344 9.92 15.56 -0.46
N THR A 345 8.67 15.18 -0.74
CA THR A 345 7.83 15.69 -1.84
C THR A 345 6.35 15.32 -1.66
N ASP A 346 5.45 15.99 -2.37
CA ASP A 346 4.00 15.67 -2.43
C ASP A 346 3.63 15.09 -3.80
N SER A 347 4.24 13.97 -4.18
CA SER A 347 4.03 13.35 -5.49
C SER A 347 2.78 12.45 -5.56
N GLY A 348 2.17 12.14 -4.40
CA GLY A 348 1.13 11.11 -4.26
C GLY A 348 -0.31 11.56 -4.01
N VAL A 349 -0.62 12.85 -3.87
CA VAL A 349 -2.02 13.29 -3.61
C VAL A 349 -2.74 13.57 -4.94
N VAL A 350 -3.80 12.81 -5.22
CA VAL A 350 -4.76 13.15 -6.27
C VAL A 350 -5.36 14.52 -5.92
N SER A 351 -5.02 15.53 -6.71
CA SER A 351 -5.57 16.90 -6.70
C SER A 351 -5.61 17.63 -5.35
N ALA A 352 -4.62 18.46 -5.08
CA ALA A 352 -4.85 19.90 -4.92
C ALA A 352 -3.53 20.65 -5.07
N SER A 353 -3.46 21.50 -6.11
CA SER A 353 -2.40 22.48 -6.27
C SER A 353 -2.33 23.37 -5.02
N PHE A 354 -1.36 23.13 -4.16
CA PHE A 354 -0.90 24.12 -3.21
C PHE A 354 0.62 24.09 -3.19
N VAL A 355 1.20 25.00 -3.97
CA VAL A 355 2.55 25.48 -3.72
C VAL A 355 2.50 26.13 -2.34
N HIS A 356 2.82 25.37 -1.29
CA HIS A 356 3.15 25.97 0.00
C HIS A 356 4.52 26.62 -0.19
N LEU A 357 4.52 27.87 -0.65
CA LEU A 357 5.61 28.81 -0.39
C LEU A 357 5.63 29.05 1.13
N ALA A 358 6.09 28.08 1.90
CA ALA A 358 6.62 28.36 3.21
C ALA A 358 7.89 29.17 2.96
N ALA A 359 7.77 30.49 3.07
CA ALA A 359 8.91 31.34 3.29
C ALA A 359 9.63 30.80 4.53
N LEU A 360 10.97 30.67 4.49
CA LEU A 360 11.73 30.76 5.73
C LEU A 360 11.61 32.22 6.19
N ASP A 361 10.47 32.56 6.79
CA ASP A 361 10.39 33.75 7.59
C ASP A 361 11.23 33.50 8.85
N ASN A 362 12.03 34.49 9.23
CA ASN A 362 13.03 34.43 10.29
C ASN A 362 12.39 34.45 11.69
N GLN A 363 11.21 33.85 11.83
CA GLN A 363 10.37 33.84 13.01
C GLN A 363 9.94 32.40 13.31
N ALA A 364 10.79 31.67 14.06
CA ALA A 364 10.44 30.60 14.99
C ALA A 364 9.37 29.53 14.61
N GLU A 365 9.01 29.34 13.35
CA GLU A 365 8.19 28.20 12.93
C GLU A 365 9.07 26.95 12.92
N LYS A 366 8.67 25.93 13.69
CA LYS A 366 9.40 24.66 13.82
C LYS A 366 9.58 24.02 12.43
N SER A 367 10.83 23.98 11.94
CA SER A 367 11.19 23.24 10.74
C SER A 367 10.95 21.74 10.94
N PRO A 368 10.13 21.06 10.11
CA PRO A 368 9.96 19.62 10.19
C PRO A 368 11.31 18.92 10.06
N THR A 369 11.61 18.04 11.01
CA THR A 369 12.89 17.34 11.06
C THR A 369 12.74 15.89 10.58
N VAL A 370 13.51 15.54 9.56
CA VAL A 370 13.63 14.19 9.00
C VAL A 370 14.99 13.64 9.41
N THR A 371 15.01 12.62 10.27
CA THR A 371 16.25 12.05 10.81
C THR A 371 16.48 10.63 10.29
N PHE A 372 17.65 10.39 9.71
CA PHE A 372 18.11 9.08 9.26
C PHE A 372 19.26 8.58 10.13
N ASN A 373 19.02 7.54 10.92
CA ASN A 373 19.99 6.91 11.79
C ASN A 373 20.30 5.48 11.35
N ASN A 374 21.58 5.16 11.15
CA ASN A 374 22.01 3.85 10.65
C ASN A 374 21.29 3.46 9.34
N THR A 375 21.11 4.41 8.42
CA THR A 375 20.32 4.23 7.20
C THR A 375 21.20 4.17 5.95
N SER A 376 20.95 3.21 5.06
CA SER A 376 21.59 3.14 3.74
C SER A 376 20.67 3.73 2.66
N ILE A 377 21.10 4.82 2.01
CA ILE A 377 20.32 5.62 1.06
C ILE A 377 21.01 5.67 -0.31
N GLN A 378 20.35 5.17 -1.37
CA GLN A 378 20.88 5.25 -2.73
C GLN A 378 20.75 6.64 -3.34
N ALA A 379 19.59 7.26 -3.20
CA ALA A 379 19.34 8.62 -3.66
C ALA A 379 18.37 9.30 -2.70
N LEU A 380 18.67 10.55 -2.34
CA LEU A 380 17.79 11.41 -1.55
C LEU A 380 17.47 12.68 -2.32
N GLU A 381 16.19 13.01 -2.40
CA GLU A 381 15.70 14.24 -2.99
C GLU A 381 14.95 15.07 -1.93
N SER A 382 15.38 16.31 -1.71
CA SER A 382 14.68 17.28 -0.87
C SER A 382 14.05 18.35 -1.75
N ALA A 383 12.73 18.28 -1.94
CA ALA A 383 11.97 19.15 -2.84
C ALA A 383 10.87 19.98 -2.13
N LEU A 384 10.73 19.85 -0.81
CA LEU A 384 9.83 20.69 0.00
C LEU A 384 10.61 21.70 0.84
N ASN A 385 10.07 22.92 0.94
CA ASN A 385 10.69 24.01 1.70
C ASN A 385 10.58 23.78 3.21
N GLY A 386 11.59 24.22 3.95
CA GLY A 386 11.57 24.31 5.40
C GLY A 386 11.95 23.02 6.14
N PHE A 387 12.30 21.96 5.41
CA PHE A 387 12.72 20.69 6.02
C PHE A 387 14.15 20.75 6.56
N HIS A 388 14.34 20.13 7.72
CA HIS A 388 15.65 19.87 8.32
C HIS A 388 15.97 18.38 8.21
N VAL A 389 16.96 18.02 7.39
CA VAL A 389 17.40 16.66 7.16
C VAL A 389 18.64 16.36 7.99
N LYS A 390 18.55 15.38 8.90
CA LYS A 390 19.62 14.96 9.80
C LYS A 390 20.12 13.56 9.46
N PHE A 391 21.43 13.38 9.44
CA PHE A 391 22.08 12.08 9.26
C PHE A 391 22.91 11.72 10.50
N ALA A 392 22.70 10.54 11.06
CA ALA A 392 23.34 10.08 12.30
C ALA A 392 23.76 8.59 12.24
N GLY A 393 24.53 8.15 13.24
CA GLY A 393 24.96 6.76 13.35
C GLY A 393 25.90 6.37 12.19
N SER A 394 25.63 5.22 11.55
CA SER A 394 26.35 4.74 10.38
C SER A 394 25.64 5.06 9.05
N THR A 395 24.84 6.13 9.01
CA THR A 395 24.06 6.49 7.82
C THR A 395 24.95 6.82 6.63
N SER A 396 24.62 6.29 5.46
CA SER A 396 25.32 6.54 4.20
C SER A 396 24.34 7.00 3.13
N VAL A 397 24.68 8.07 2.42
CA VAL A 397 23.93 8.57 1.26
C VAL A 397 24.85 8.49 0.06
N ARG A 398 24.41 7.92 -1.07
CA ARG A 398 25.25 7.90 -2.29
C ARG A 398 25.13 9.20 -3.08
N GLN A 399 23.94 9.75 -3.21
CA GLN A 399 23.69 11.03 -3.87
C GLN A 399 22.51 11.76 -3.22
N MET A 400 22.63 13.07 -3.07
CA MET A 400 21.55 13.94 -2.63
C MET A 400 21.30 15.06 -3.64
N THR A 401 20.04 15.33 -3.95
CA THR A 401 19.60 16.49 -4.72
C THR A 401 18.68 17.36 -3.87
N VAL A 402 18.88 18.66 -3.92
CA VAL A 402 18.08 19.64 -3.16
C VAL A 402 17.56 20.68 -4.14
N SER A 403 16.24 20.81 -4.24
CA SER A 403 15.57 21.78 -5.13
C SER A 403 14.66 22.74 -4.36
N ALA A 404 14.76 22.75 -3.03
CA ALA A 404 13.97 23.59 -2.15
C ALA A 404 14.81 24.01 -0.93
N ASN A 405 14.35 25.03 -0.22
CA ASN A 405 15.06 25.53 0.96
C ASN A 405 15.11 24.44 2.04
N THR A 406 16.31 24.00 2.38
CA THR A 406 16.54 22.82 3.24
C THR A 406 17.70 23.08 4.18
N LYS A 407 17.57 22.66 5.44
CA LYS A 407 18.73 22.53 6.36
C LYS A 407 19.22 21.08 6.31
N ILE A 408 20.52 20.89 6.20
CA ILE A 408 21.19 19.58 6.15
C ILE A 408 22.19 19.52 7.31
N GLU A 409 22.11 18.48 8.12
CA GLU A 409 22.97 18.28 9.29
C GLU A 409 23.51 16.84 9.30
N GLY A 410 24.82 16.69 9.38
CA GLY A 410 25.50 15.40 9.49
C GLY A 410 26.20 15.28 10.83
N ALA A 411 25.93 14.21 11.58
CA ALA A 411 26.66 13.92 12.80
C ALA A 411 28.16 13.73 12.52
N LYS A 412 28.99 13.95 13.54
CA LYS A 412 30.45 13.79 13.42
C LYS A 412 30.81 12.39 12.87
N GLY A 413 31.62 12.36 11.82
CA GLY A 413 32.04 11.13 11.14
C GLY A 413 31.14 10.71 9.98
N ILE A 414 30.02 11.39 9.74
CA ILE A 414 29.24 11.25 8.51
C ILE A 414 29.83 12.15 7.43
N THR A 415 30.17 11.56 6.28
CA THR A 415 30.58 12.28 5.09
C THR A 415 29.58 12.02 3.95
N LEU A 416 29.04 13.09 3.37
CA LEU A 416 28.12 13.04 2.24
C LEU A 416 28.93 13.09 0.93
N PRO A 417 28.86 12.05 0.07
CA PRO A 417 29.67 11.99 -1.15
C PRO A 417 29.33 13.07 -2.17
N SER A 418 28.05 13.34 -2.39
CA SER A 418 27.61 14.31 -3.39
C SER A 418 26.28 14.95 -2.98
N ILE A 419 26.26 16.28 -3.01
CA ILE A 419 25.06 17.10 -2.88
C ILE A 419 24.98 18.02 -4.10
N ALA A 420 23.89 17.93 -4.86
CA ALA A 420 23.57 18.85 -5.93
C ALA A 420 22.44 19.79 -5.50
N LEU A 421 22.73 21.10 -5.47
CA LEU A 421 21.72 22.15 -5.26
C LEU A 421 21.18 22.57 -6.63
N ALA A 422 19.94 22.18 -6.90
CA ALA A 422 19.20 22.46 -8.13
C ALA A 422 18.41 23.77 -8.03
N THR A 423 17.78 24.17 -9.14
CA THR A 423 16.86 25.31 -9.20
C THR A 423 15.78 25.21 -8.10
N GLY A 424 15.58 26.30 -7.38
CA GLY A 424 14.62 26.39 -6.26
C GLY A 424 15.25 26.27 -4.86
N ALA A 425 16.49 25.78 -4.75
CA ALA A 425 17.26 25.75 -3.51
C ALA A 425 17.85 27.14 -3.18
N LEU A 426 17.01 28.08 -2.77
CA LEU A 426 17.40 29.49 -2.60
C LEU A 426 18.02 29.77 -1.23
N GLN A 427 17.66 29.02 -0.19
CA GLN A 427 18.21 29.14 1.16
C GLN A 427 18.53 27.74 1.67
N VAL A 428 19.81 27.37 1.61
CA VAL A 428 20.28 26.06 2.06
C VAL A 428 21.31 26.25 3.16
N THR A 429 21.14 25.50 4.24
CA THR A 429 22.15 25.42 5.31
C THR A 429 22.76 24.02 5.31
N ILE A 430 24.08 23.91 5.31
CA ILE A 430 24.79 22.62 5.36
C ILE A 430 25.73 22.63 6.56
N ASP A 431 25.49 21.74 7.51
CA ASP A 431 26.34 21.48 8.69
C ASP A 431 26.80 20.01 8.66
N ALA A 432 27.61 19.66 7.67
CA ALA A 432 28.08 18.29 7.43
C ALA A 432 29.40 18.28 6.64
N GLU A 433 30.15 17.18 6.71
CA GLU A 433 31.27 16.94 5.79
C GLU A 433 30.72 16.48 4.43
N VAL A 434 31.17 17.11 3.34
CA VAL A 434 30.71 16.88 1.96
C VAL A 434 31.93 16.73 1.04
N LEU A 435 31.98 15.67 0.23
CA LEU A 435 33.05 15.50 -0.75
C LEU A 435 32.85 16.40 -1.96
N LEU A 436 31.65 16.38 -2.55
CA LEU A 436 31.30 17.17 -3.72
C LEU A 436 30.01 17.94 -3.48
N LEU A 437 30.10 19.27 -3.48
CA LEU A 437 28.94 20.16 -3.43
C LEU A 437 28.83 20.88 -4.77
N GLU A 438 27.77 20.59 -5.52
CA GLU A 438 27.51 21.19 -6.84
C GLU A 438 26.37 22.18 -6.77
N LEU A 439 26.60 23.38 -7.29
CA LEU A 439 25.60 24.45 -7.35
C LEU A 439 25.20 24.69 -8.81
N GLN A 440 23.94 24.46 -9.13
CA GLN A 440 23.44 24.68 -10.50
C GLN A 440 23.14 26.14 -10.81
N GLU A 441 22.81 26.97 -9.79
CA GLU A 441 22.47 28.38 -9.97
C GLU A 441 23.18 29.30 -8.97
N ALA A 442 23.52 30.51 -9.42
CA ALA A 442 24.26 31.51 -8.64
C ALA A 442 23.37 32.30 -7.67
N LYS A 443 22.04 32.13 -7.75
CA LYS A 443 21.06 32.90 -6.96
C LYS A 443 20.79 32.30 -5.58
N GLY A 444 21.26 31.08 -5.33
CA GLY A 444 21.12 30.41 -4.05
C GLY A 444 22.00 31.05 -2.99
N LYS A 445 21.45 31.22 -1.79
CA LYS A 445 22.15 31.64 -0.58
C LYS A 445 22.50 30.39 0.23
N LEU A 446 23.77 30.01 0.17
CA LEU A 446 24.30 28.88 0.93
C LEU A 446 24.89 29.37 2.26
N THR A 447 24.54 28.71 3.35
CA THR A 447 25.16 28.90 4.67
C THR A 447 25.85 27.62 5.09
N LEU A 448 27.12 27.70 5.47
CA LEU A 448 27.85 26.55 6.02
C LEU A 448 27.93 26.65 7.55
N GLY A 449 27.57 25.57 8.24
CA GLY A 449 27.65 25.45 9.70
C GLY A 449 29.07 25.15 10.21
N ASN A 450 29.22 25.01 11.53
CA ASN A 450 30.52 24.82 12.18
C ASN A 450 31.15 23.44 11.90
N ASN A 451 30.33 22.42 11.63
CA ASN A 451 30.77 21.09 11.25
C ASN A 451 30.94 20.95 9.73
N ALA A 452 30.67 22.00 8.96
CA ALA A 452 30.80 21.94 7.51
C ALA A 452 32.26 21.73 7.10
N LYS A 453 32.50 20.80 6.17
CA LYS A 453 33.77 20.69 5.45
C LYS A 453 33.48 20.28 4.03
N ILE A 454 33.90 21.09 3.06
CA ILE A 454 33.64 20.86 1.65
C ILE A 454 34.95 20.51 0.95
N SER A 455 35.07 19.28 0.44
CA SER A 455 36.30 18.85 -0.24
C SER A 455 36.42 19.48 -1.62
N ASN A 456 35.31 19.56 -2.37
CA ASN A 456 35.24 20.28 -3.63
C ASN A 456 33.88 20.95 -3.79
N LEU A 457 33.90 22.27 -3.98
CA LEU A 457 32.74 23.07 -4.34
C LEU A 457 32.77 23.36 -5.84
N VAL A 458 31.68 23.05 -6.55
CA VAL A 458 31.50 23.41 -7.95
C VAL A 458 30.46 24.51 -8.05
N ILE A 459 30.83 25.64 -8.64
CA ILE A 459 29.95 26.80 -8.78
C ILE A 459 29.59 27.05 -10.26
N PRO A 460 28.46 27.72 -10.56
CA PRO A 460 28.11 28.02 -11.93
C PRO A 460 29.16 28.94 -12.57
N LYS A 461 29.48 28.66 -13.84
CA LYS A 461 30.52 29.40 -14.57
C LYS A 461 30.29 30.91 -14.52
N GLY A 462 31.33 31.65 -14.13
CA GLY A 462 31.30 33.12 -14.06
C GLY A 462 30.67 33.70 -12.79
N SER A 463 30.33 32.85 -11.82
CA SER A 463 29.82 33.30 -10.52
C SER A 463 30.95 33.61 -9.55
N ASP A 464 30.68 34.52 -8.60
CA ASP A 464 31.57 34.81 -7.48
C ASP A 464 31.09 34.02 -6.23
N ILE A 465 31.98 33.19 -5.68
CA ILE A 465 31.73 32.39 -4.48
C ILE A 465 31.23 33.24 -3.29
N LYS A 466 31.70 34.49 -3.17
CA LYS A 466 31.32 35.42 -2.09
C LYS A 466 29.87 35.89 -2.20
N THR A 467 29.30 35.83 -3.41
CA THR A 467 27.89 36.19 -3.65
C THR A 467 26.93 35.03 -3.40
N ILE A 468 27.44 33.80 -3.45
CA ILE A 468 26.67 32.57 -3.29
C ILE A 468 26.67 32.11 -1.83
N ILE A 469 27.82 32.16 -1.15
CA ILE A 469 27.97 31.71 0.23
C ILE A 469 27.86 32.91 1.18
N GLN A 470 26.79 32.96 1.97
CA GLN A 470 26.48 34.12 2.81
C GLN A 470 27.55 34.43 3.85
N ASN A 471 28.09 33.38 4.49
CA ASN A 471 29.08 33.49 5.55
C ASN A 471 30.51 33.20 5.09
N TYR A 472 30.79 33.35 3.79
CA TYR A 472 32.02 32.88 3.16
C TYR A 472 33.30 33.29 3.89
N GLU A 473 33.47 34.57 4.26
CA GLU A 473 34.69 35.04 4.91
C GLU A 473 34.97 34.35 6.26
N GLN A 474 33.93 33.88 6.95
CA GLN A 474 34.04 33.16 8.21
C GLN A 474 34.39 31.68 8.01
N ILE A 475 34.02 31.11 6.85
CA ILE A 475 34.04 29.65 6.61
C ILE A 475 34.93 29.23 5.44
N LYS A 476 35.62 30.14 4.75
CA LYS A 476 36.47 29.83 3.59
C LYS A 476 37.51 28.73 3.84
N ASN A 477 38.04 28.64 5.06
CA ASN A 477 38.99 27.61 5.48
C ASN A 477 38.36 26.20 5.57
N LEU A 478 37.03 26.09 5.54
CA LEU A 478 36.28 24.83 5.52
C LEU A 478 36.07 24.32 4.09
N ILE A 479 36.44 25.09 3.07
CA ILE A 479 36.34 24.72 1.66
C ILE A 479 37.75 24.46 1.13
N THR A 480 38.03 23.21 0.75
CA THR A 480 39.36 22.79 0.30
C THR A 480 39.61 23.17 -1.15
N LYS A 481 38.65 22.87 -2.04
CA LYS A 481 38.74 23.14 -3.47
C LYS A 481 37.51 23.86 -4.02
N VAL A 482 37.73 24.69 -5.03
CA VAL A 482 36.71 25.32 -5.86
C VAL A 482 36.99 24.96 -7.31
N ASP A 483 36.01 24.37 -8.00
CA ASP A 483 36.10 23.88 -9.37
C ASP A 483 37.33 22.99 -9.62
N GLY A 484 37.65 22.12 -8.65
CA GLY A 484 38.76 21.17 -8.70
C GLY A 484 40.15 21.76 -8.40
N LYS A 485 40.26 23.07 -8.17
CA LYS A 485 41.50 23.77 -7.79
C LYS A 485 41.49 24.15 -6.32
N ASP A 486 42.65 24.34 -5.71
CA ASP A 486 42.73 24.79 -4.31
C ASP A 486 42.00 26.12 -4.12
N ASN A 487 41.34 26.28 -2.98
CA ASN A 487 40.56 27.48 -2.67
C ASN A 487 41.48 28.73 -2.73
N PRO A 488 41.25 29.68 -3.66
CA PRO A 488 42.13 30.82 -3.88
C PRO A 488 42.20 31.79 -2.69
N ASP A 489 41.19 31.80 -1.80
CA ASP A 489 41.13 32.68 -0.64
C ASP A 489 41.71 32.04 0.65
N VAL A 490 42.25 30.82 0.56
CA VAL A 490 42.94 30.14 1.66
C VAL A 490 44.44 30.17 1.40
N SER A 491 45.19 30.92 2.20
CA SER A 491 46.65 30.95 2.11
C SER A 491 47.24 29.57 2.41
N VAL A 492 47.95 28.98 1.45
CA VAL A 492 48.77 27.79 1.71
C VAL A 492 49.81 28.17 2.78
N PRO A 493 49.96 27.41 3.88
CA PRO A 493 51.03 27.70 4.83
C PRO A 493 52.36 27.67 4.10
N SER A 494 53.05 28.80 4.09
CA SER A 494 54.46 28.90 3.67
C SER A 494 55.25 27.87 4.46
N THR A 495 55.74 26.83 3.79
CA THR A 495 56.75 25.93 4.33
C THR A 495 58.04 26.74 4.44
N GLY A 496 58.29 27.29 5.64
CA GLY A 496 59.53 27.98 5.97
C GLY A 496 60.72 27.06 5.75
N GLY A 497 61.44 27.28 4.64
CA GLY A 497 62.76 26.71 4.39
C GLY A 497 63.75 27.29 5.39
N SER A 498 64.08 26.50 6.41
CA SER A 498 65.22 26.72 7.29
C SER A 498 66.36 25.78 6.86
N GLY A 499 67.56 26.34 6.66
CA GLY A 499 68.81 25.67 6.32
C GLY A 499 69.46 26.34 5.11
N GLY A 500 70.45 27.23 5.22
CA GLY A 500 71.57 27.26 6.16
C GLY A 500 72.74 26.46 5.58
N GLY A 501 73.75 27.13 5.01
CA GLY A 501 74.93 26.44 4.48
C GLY A 501 75.77 27.23 3.50
N SER A 502 76.40 28.30 3.98
CA SER A 502 77.56 28.96 3.36
C SER A 502 78.70 27.95 3.12
N THR A 503 79.25 27.92 1.91
CA THR A 503 80.52 27.24 1.59
C THR A 503 81.53 28.32 1.19
N PRO A 504 82.73 28.42 1.80
CA PRO A 504 83.77 29.32 1.32
C PRO A 504 84.59 28.65 0.20
N GLU A 505 84.84 29.41 -0.88
CA GLU A 505 85.83 29.09 -1.91
C GLU A 505 87.24 29.02 -1.31
N GLN A 506 87.97 27.95 -1.62
CA GLN A 506 89.41 27.90 -1.50
C GLN A 506 90.05 28.47 -2.77
N LYS A 507 90.88 29.50 -2.59
CA LYS A 507 92.13 29.69 -3.33
C LYS A 507 93.19 30.27 -2.41
#